data_AF-A0A2E1WXN9-F1
#
_entry.id   AF-A0A2E1WXN9-F1
#
_cell.length_a   1.000
_cell.length_b   1.000
_cell.length_c   1.000
_cell.angle_alpha   90.00
_cell.angle_beta   90.00
_cell.angle_gamma   90.00
#
_symmetry.space_group_name_H-M   'P 1'
#
loop_
_entity.id
_entity.type
_entity.pdbx_description
1 polymer ?
#
loop_
_entity_poly.entity_id
_entity_poly.type
_entity_poly.pdbx_seq_one_letter_code
_entity_poly.pdbx_strand_id
1 'polypeptide(L)'
;MNKKNSLLLLFQLIFSNNQDVEYIIYTSYDFQQHAQEISNLYTYNDCSSILDETICLESIHCDWGNDCFETEQQINSNLSLNTQILYSDSISPDNINPINPEDLSSYLFNIQNGYSDANNNFYNLKYLLIIGDETIINPLLFSGIPCDDYYSSVNQNNNIPPNPKLTTGRILINDPSSLNQINQIKNYVLNPEDGKWKSDMLLFCDDQFKSGKTIRQEKWHTIHSDVIYNSLKNNLDITCLYGPDFERQQSISWYTQPDFTDRVIETINNGVSIINYIGHGTSSLL
;
A
#
# COMPACT_ATOMS: atom_id res chain seq x y z
N MET A 1 52.82 -37.06 -11.63
CA MET A 1 51.48 -37.29 -12.19
C MET A 1 50.73 -38.24 -11.28
N ASN A 2 49.74 -37.75 -10.53
CA ASN A 2 48.57 -38.51 -10.12
C ASN A 2 47.46 -37.53 -9.75
N LYS A 3 46.67 -37.20 -10.77
CA LYS A 3 45.38 -36.53 -10.67
C LYS A 3 44.38 -37.53 -10.08
N LYS A 4 43.83 -37.22 -8.90
CA LYS A 4 42.45 -37.53 -8.46
C LYS A 4 42.43 -37.45 -6.94
N ASN A 5 42.23 -36.23 -6.46
CA ASN A 5 41.52 -35.90 -5.22
C ASN A 5 41.20 -34.40 -5.31
N SER A 6 40.51 -34.03 -6.40
CA SER A 6 39.69 -32.82 -6.37
C SER A 6 38.46 -33.24 -5.58
N LEU A 7 38.53 -32.98 -4.27
CA LEU A 7 37.37 -32.83 -3.43
C LEU A 7 36.59 -31.67 -4.07
N LEU A 8 35.69 -32.04 -4.98
CA LEU A 8 34.71 -31.14 -5.54
C LEU A 8 33.88 -30.69 -4.34
N LEU A 9 34.22 -29.53 -3.78
CA LEU A 9 33.30 -28.80 -2.93
C LEU A 9 32.06 -28.58 -3.80
N LEU A 10 31.07 -29.47 -3.65
CA LEU A 10 29.68 -29.13 -3.87
C LEU A 10 29.35 -28.07 -2.82
N PHE A 11 29.73 -26.81 -3.10
CA PHE A 11 28.84 -25.72 -2.74
C PHE A 11 27.63 -25.93 -3.63
N GLN A 12 26.64 -26.68 -3.13
CA GLN A 12 25.26 -26.41 -3.50
C GLN A 12 25.05 -24.93 -3.14
N LEU A 13 25.21 -24.07 -4.14
CA LEU A 13 24.46 -22.84 -4.20
C LEU A 13 23.01 -23.29 -4.08
N ILE A 14 22.47 -23.20 -2.87
CA ILE A 14 21.04 -23.22 -2.65
C ILE A 14 20.56 -21.96 -3.37
N PHE A 15 20.25 -22.08 -4.65
CA PHE A 15 19.43 -21.08 -5.30
C PHE A 15 18.11 -21.13 -4.52
N SER A 16 17.85 -20.09 -3.73
CA SER A 16 16.51 -19.85 -3.20
C SER A 16 15.60 -19.73 -4.41
N ASN A 17 14.73 -20.71 -4.64
CA ASN A 17 13.83 -20.70 -5.78
C ASN A 17 12.67 -19.72 -5.50
N ASN A 18 12.97 -18.42 -5.55
CA ASN A 18 12.01 -17.36 -5.30
C ASN A 18 11.13 -17.06 -6.53
N GLN A 19 11.17 -17.92 -7.57
CA GLN A 19 10.41 -17.74 -8.81
C GLN A 19 8.90 -17.72 -8.58
N ASP A 20 8.43 -18.40 -7.53
CA ASP A 20 7.02 -18.50 -7.17
C ASP A 20 6.56 -17.41 -6.21
N VAL A 21 7.46 -16.53 -5.74
CA VAL A 21 7.09 -15.42 -4.83
C VAL A 21 6.30 -14.38 -5.61
N GLU A 22 5.16 -13.97 -5.07
CA GLU A 22 4.24 -13.00 -5.70
C GLU A 22 4.22 -11.65 -4.99
N TYR A 23 4.53 -11.65 -3.69
CA TYR A 23 4.42 -10.49 -2.83
C TYR A 23 5.64 -10.38 -1.90
N ILE A 24 6.30 -9.23 -1.92
CA ILE A 24 7.37 -8.92 -0.96
C ILE A 24 6.87 -7.88 0.03
N ILE A 25 7.12 -8.12 1.31
CA ILE A 25 7.04 -7.12 2.37
C ILE A 25 8.47 -6.78 2.78
N TYR A 26 8.86 -5.51 2.62
CA TYR A 26 10.18 -5.01 2.99
C TYR A 26 10.07 -4.06 4.19
N THR A 27 10.76 -4.37 5.28
CA THR A 27 10.61 -3.63 6.54
C THR A 27 11.86 -3.71 7.42
N SER A 28 11.90 -2.94 8.51
CA SER A 28 12.87 -3.17 9.59
C SER A 28 12.44 -4.35 10.46
N TYR A 29 13.39 -5.06 11.07
CA TYR A 29 13.09 -6.19 11.94
C TYR A 29 12.18 -5.83 13.12
N ASP A 30 12.22 -4.58 13.60
CA ASP A 30 11.34 -4.09 14.66
C ASP A 30 9.85 -4.14 14.28
N PHE A 31 9.54 -4.19 12.98
CA PHE A 31 8.18 -4.29 12.42
C PHE A 31 7.84 -5.69 11.91
N GLN A 32 8.59 -6.73 12.33
CA GLN A 32 8.32 -8.11 11.92
C GLN A 32 6.88 -8.56 12.21
N GLN A 33 6.30 -8.10 13.32
CA GLN A 33 4.93 -8.44 13.69
C GLN A 33 3.94 -7.87 12.67
N HIS A 34 4.09 -6.60 12.29
CA HIS A 34 3.26 -5.95 11.26
C HIS A 34 3.36 -6.69 9.93
N ALA A 35 4.57 -7.06 9.52
CA ALA A 35 4.80 -7.80 8.29
C ALA A 35 4.15 -9.19 8.32
N GLN A 36 4.24 -9.91 9.44
CA GLN A 36 3.57 -11.21 9.61
C GLN A 36 2.05 -11.08 9.56
N GLU A 37 1.48 -10.09 10.25
CA GLU A 37 0.04 -9.84 10.25
C GLU A 37 -0.51 -9.52 8.84
N ILE A 38 0.21 -8.71 8.05
CA ILE A 38 -0.16 -8.43 6.67
C ILE A 38 0.06 -9.64 5.76
N SER A 39 1.15 -10.36 5.93
CA SER A 39 1.40 -11.60 5.16
C SER A 39 0.25 -12.59 5.37
N ASN A 40 -0.19 -12.76 6.62
CA ASN A 40 -1.26 -13.69 6.98
C ASN A 40 -2.63 -13.31 6.39
N LEU A 41 -2.87 -12.03 6.05
CA LEU A 41 -4.11 -11.62 5.36
C LEU A 41 -4.27 -12.26 3.98
N TYR A 42 -3.16 -12.62 3.35
CA TYR A 42 -3.14 -13.17 2.00
C TYR A 42 -2.61 -14.61 2.00
N THR A 43 -2.60 -15.29 3.14
CA THR A 43 -2.27 -16.72 3.18
C THR A 43 -3.57 -17.53 3.21
N TYR A 44 -3.68 -18.55 2.35
CA TYR A 44 -4.78 -19.50 2.43
C TYR A 44 -4.59 -20.38 3.66
N ASN A 45 -5.50 -20.29 4.63
CA ASN A 45 -5.55 -21.20 5.78
C ASN A 45 -6.65 -22.24 5.53
N ASP A 46 -6.26 -23.52 5.37
CA ASP A 46 -7.20 -24.64 5.29
C ASP A 46 -7.73 -24.97 6.68
N CYS A 47 -8.86 -24.37 7.06
CA CYS A 47 -9.51 -24.61 8.36
C CYS A 47 -10.10 -26.03 8.50
N SER A 48 -10.07 -26.88 7.47
CA SER A 48 -10.69 -28.22 7.52
C SER A 48 -9.85 -29.30 8.22
N SER A 49 -8.60 -29.03 8.60
CA SER A 49 -7.64 -30.05 9.07
C SER A 49 -7.01 -29.80 10.44
N ILE A 50 -7.40 -28.73 11.15
CA ILE A 50 -6.76 -28.33 12.41
C ILE A 50 -7.59 -28.84 13.61
N LEU A 51 -7.04 -29.82 14.32
CA LEU A 51 -7.53 -30.30 15.63
C LEU A 51 -6.94 -29.51 16.82
N ASP A 52 -6.34 -28.34 16.57
CA ASP A 52 -5.59 -27.56 17.56
C ASP A 52 -6.11 -26.11 17.62
N GLU A 53 -6.59 -25.71 18.80
CA GLU A 53 -7.46 -24.56 19.12
C GLU A 53 -6.88 -23.14 18.87
N THR A 54 -6.12 -22.84 17.80
CA THR A 54 -5.44 -21.50 17.78
C THR A 54 -5.32 -20.72 16.47
N ILE A 55 -5.67 -21.19 15.27
CA ILE A 55 -5.43 -20.37 14.05
C ILE A 55 -6.51 -20.46 12.97
N CYS A 56 -7.78 -20.38 13.36
CA CYS A 56 -8.82 -19.80 12.50
C CYS A 56 -9.39 -18.60 13.27
N LEU A 57 -9.39 -17.42 12.67
CA LEU A 57 -9.98 -16.23 13.28
C LEU A 57 -11.50 -16.46 13.34
N GLU A 58 -11.98 -16.94 14.47
CA GLU A 58 -13.40 -16.95 14.80
C GLU A 58 -13.83 -15.51 15.06
N SER A 59 -14.55 -14.92 14.12
CA SER A 59 -15.35 -13.74 14.41
C SER A 59 -16.68 -14.22 14.96
N ILE A 60 -16.95 -13.89 16.22
CA ILE A 60 -18.26 -14.11 16.83
C ILE A 60 -19.13 -12.91 16.43
N HIS A 61 -20.07 -13.14 15.50
CA HIS A 61 -21.10 -12.15 15.19
C HIS A 61 -22.32 -12.42 16.07
N CYS A 62 -22.62 -11.49 16.97
CA CYS A 62 -23.83 -11.55 17.80
C CYS A 62 -24.80 -10.48 17.33
N ASP A 63 -25.92 -10.91 16.75
CA ASP A 63 -27.07 -10.02 16.54
C ASP A 63 -27.70 -9.67 17.89
N TRP A 64 -28.27 -8.47 18.01
CA TRP A 64 -28.95 -8.00 19.23
C TRP A 64 -30.22 -8.82 19.50
N GLY A 65 -30.03 -10.02 20.05
CA GLY A 65 -31.09 -11.02 20.22
C GLY A 65 -30.59 -12.46 20.39
N ASN A 66 -29.56 -12.69 21.21
CA ASN A 66 -29.14 -14.01 21.73
C ASN A 66 -28.75 -15.13 20.75
N ASP A 67 -28.64 -14.88 19.44
CA ASP A 67 -27.99 -15.80 18.50
C ASP A 67 -26.61 -15.24 18.14
N CYS A 68 -25.57 -15.90 18.64
CA CYS A 68 -24.20 -15.69 18.20
C CYS A 68 -23.85 -16.81 17.22
N PHE A 69 -23.45 -16.44 16.00
CA PHE A 69 -22.99 -17.40 14.99
C PHE A 69 -21.46 -17.36 14.95
N GLU A 70 -20.83 -18.54 15.07
CA GLU A 70 -19.42 -18.74 14.76
C GLU A 70 -19.28 -18.75 13.23
N THR A 71 -18.62 -17.74 12.68
CA THR A 71 -18.23 -17.76 11.26
C THR A 71 -16.77 -18.14 11.14
N GLU A 72 -16.49 -19.33 10.60
CA GLU A 72 -15.16 -19.70 10.13
C GLU A 72 -14.80 -18.83 8.92
N GLN A 73 -13.81 -17.96 9.10
CA GLN A 73 -13.43 -17.00 8.08
C GLN A 73 -12.44 -17.61 7.09
N GLN A 74 -12.95 -18.14 5.98
CA GLN A 74 -12.14 -18.71 4.91
C GLN A 74 -11.82 -17.64 3.85
N ILE A 75 -10.54 -17.30 3.67
CA ILE A 75 -10.11 -16.55 2.50
C ILE A 75 -10.28 -17.46 1.29
N ASN A 76 -10.96 -16.96 0.25
CA ASN A 76 -11.08 -17.66 -1.02
C ASN A 76 -9.67 -18.01 -1.53
N SER A 77 -9.42 -19.28 -1.85
CA SER A 77 -8.12 -19.77 -2.34
C SER A 77 -7.57 -18.97 -3.54
N ASN A 78 -8.43 -18.22 -4.23
CA ASN A 78 -8.07 -17.36 -5.35
C ASN A 78 -7.42 -16.01 -4.96
N LEU A 79 -7.35 -15.66 -3.66
CA LEU A 79 -6.78 -14.40 -3.17
C LEU A 79 -5.49 -14.59 -2.37
N SER A 80 -5.00 -15.81 -2.22
CA SER A 80 -3.75 -16.06 -1.52
C SER A 80 -2.54 -15.66 -2.35
N LEU A 81 -1.53 -15.08 -1.71
CA LEU A 81 -0.26 -14.66 -2.32
C LEU A 81 0.90 -15.38 -1.64
N ASN A 82 1.80 -15.97 -2.44
CA ASN A 82 3.07 -16.46 -1.92
C ASN A 82 3.95 -15.27 -1.48
N THR A 83 4.01 -15.03 -0.17
CA THR A 83 4.57 -13.81 0.41
C THR A 83 5.93 -14.08 1.04
N GLN A 84 6.88 -13.18 0.81
CA GLN A 84 8.19 -13.20 1.45
C GLN A 84 8.47 -11.88 2.17
N ILE A 85 8.99 -11.98 3.40
CA ILE A 85 9.40 -10.81 4.19
C ILE A 85 10.91 -10.64 4.06
N LEU A 86 11.34 -9.43 3.69
CA LEU A 86 12.73 -9.00 3.60
C LEU A 86 13.00 -7.90 4.62
N TYR A 87 14.21 -7.89 5.20
CA TYR A 87 14.56 -6.96 6.25
C TYR A 87 15.64 -5.96 5.83
N SER A 88 15.47 -4.69 6.23
CA SER A 88 16.42 -3.61 5.97
C SER A 88 17.59 -3.57 6.94
N ASP A 89 17.39 -4.11 8.13
CA ASP A 89 18.34 -4.12 9.23
C ASP A 89 18.33 -5.48 9.97
N SER A 90 19.40 -5.75 10.72
CA SER A 90 19.54 -6.92 11.59
C SER A 90 19.78 -8.26 10.90
N ILE A 91 20.44 -9.17 11.65
CA ILE A 91 20.50 -10.60 11.35
C ILE A 91 19.10 -11.13 11.66
N SER A 92 18.29 -11.34 10.63
CA SER A 92 17.03 -12.11 10.72
C SER A 92 17.28 -13.40 11.51
N PRO A 93 16.29 -13.94 12.26
CA PRO A 93 16.42 -15.23 12.97
C PRO A 93 16.96 -16.37 12.08
N ASP A 94 16.89 -16.23 10.75
CA ASP A 94 17.36 -17.18 9.75
C ASP A 94 18.73 -16.86 9.11
N ASN A 95 19.55 -15.95 9.66
CA ASN A 95 20.84 -15.50 9.08
C ASN A 95 20.72 -14.90 7.66
N ILE A 96 19.58 -14.30 7.32
CA ILE A 96 19.43 -13.56 6.06
C ILE A 96 20.19 -12.23 6.19
N ASN A 97 21.07 -11.93 5.23
CA ASN A 97 21.79 -10.66 5.20
C ASN A 97 20.78 -9.52 5.01
N PRO A 98 20.85 -8.45 5.82
CA PRO A 98 20.00 -7.29 5.63
C PRO A 98 20.27 -6.67 4.26
N ILE A 99 19.22 -6.11 3.66
CA ILE A 99 19.28 -5.46 2.35
C ILE A 99 19.09 -3.97 2.60
N ASN A 100 20.09 -3.13 2.35
CA ASN A 100 19.89 -1.70 2.48
C ASN A 100 18.84 -1.21 1.47
N PRO A 101 18.09 -0.14 1.77
CA PRO A 101 17.10 0.37 0.83
C PRO A 101 17.69 0.69 -0.56
N GLU A 102 18.88 1.27 -0.62
CA GLU A 102 19.58 1.56 -1.88
C GLU A 102 19.90 0.30 -2.71
N ASP A 103 20.09 -0.83 -2.06
CA ASP A 103 20.43 -2.11 -2.67
C ASP A 103 19.19 -2.93 -3.06
N LEU A 104 17.99 -2.57 -2.58
CA LEU A 104 16.78 -3.39 -2.78
C LEU A 104 16.46 -3.63 -4.26
N SER A 105 16.54 -2.60 -5.11
CA SER A 105 16.30 -2.80 -6.56
C SER A 105 17.32 -3.76 -7.18
N SER A 106 18.61 -3.55 -6.88
CA SER A 106 19.69 -4.43 -7.35
C SER A 106 19.50 -5.85 -6.85
N TYR A 107 19.01 -6.03 -5.62
CA TYR A 107 18.68 -7.33 -5.06
C TYR A 107 17.52 -8.00 -5.79
N LEU A 108 16.42 -7.27 -6.07
CA LEU A 108 15.26 -7.79 -6.80
C LEU A 108 15.60 -8.19 -8.24
N PHE A 109 16.47 -7.42 -8.91
CA PHE A 109 16.86 -7.67 -10.31
C PHE A 109 18.07 -8.63 -10.46
N ASN A 110 18.68 -9.05 -9.36
CA ASN A 110 19.76 -10.04 -9.43
C ASN A 110 19.18 -11.42 -9.73
N ILE A 111 19.49 -11.96 -10.91
CA ILE A 111 19.05 -13.29 -11.38
C ILE A 111 19.37 -14.43 -10.40
N GLN A 112 20.40 -14.28 -9.56
CA GLN A 112 20.79 -15.29 -8.56
C GLN A 112 19.78 -15.37 -7.41
N ASN A 113 19.05 -14.29 -7.15
CA ASN A 113 18.03 -14.23 -6.11
C ASN A 113 16.67 -14.78 -6.58
N GLY A 114 16.53 -15.10 -7.88
CA GLY A 114 15.38 -15.87 -8.39
C GLY A 114 14.07 -15.11 -8.55
N TYR A 115 14.04 -13.78 -8.38
CA TYR A 115 12.81 -12.99 -8.63
C TYR A 115 12.66 -12.58 -10.10
N SER A 116 13.76 -12.30 -10.81
CA SER A 116 13.74 -11.81 -12.19
C SER A 116 14.64 -12.59 -13.15
N ASP A 117 14.31 -12.54 -14.43
CA ASP A 117 15.11 -13.07 -15.52
C ASP A 117 16.23 -12.11 -15.97
N ALA A 118 17.06 -12.55 -16.93
CA ALA A 118 18.14 -11.75 -17.50
C ALA A 118 17.68 -10.51 -18.31
N ASN A 119 16.37 -10.40 -18.60
CA ASN A 119 15.75 -9.26 -19.25
C ASN A 119 15.08 -8.31 -18.23
N ASN A 120 15.35 -8.51 -16.94
CA ASN A 120 14.78 -7.80 -15.82
C ASN A 120 13.26 -7.96 -15.69
N ASN A 121 12.67 -9.05 -16.20
CA ASN A 121 11.26 -9.34 -15.99
C ASN A 121 11.10 -10.22 -14.76
N PHE A 122 10.18 -9.86 -13.86
CA PHE A 122 9.86 -10.69 -12.72
C PHE A 122 9.13 -11.97 -13.17
N TYR A 123 9.43 -13.10 -12.52
CA TYR A 123 8.78 -14.38 -12.82
C TYR A 123 7.32 -14.37 -12.38
N ASN A 124 7.07 -14.31 -11.07
CA ASN A 124 5.73 -14.20 -10.49
C ASN A 124 5.55 -12.99 -9.55
N LEU A 125 6.63 -12.30 -9.19
CA LEU A 125 6.59 -11.16 -8.27
C LEU A 125 5.79 -10.00 -8.87
N LYS A 126 4.74 -9.55 -8.16
CA LYS A 126 3.76 -8.54 -8.59
C LYS A 126 3.71 -7.34 -7.66
N TYR A 127 3.89 -7.58 -6.36
CA TYR A 127 3.64 -6.59 -5.31
C TYR A 127 4.87 -6.36 -4.44
N LEU A 128 5.10 -5.10 -4.07
CA LEU A 128 6.07 -4.69 -3.07
C LEU A 128 5.37 -3.80 -2.05
N LEU A 129 5.35 -4.23 -0.79
CA LEU A 129 4.91 -3.41 0.33
C LEU A 129 6.11 -3.01 1.18
N ILE A 130 6.20 -1.72 1.49
CA ILE A 130 7.16 -1.19 2.45
C ILE A 130 6.41 -0.90 3.75
N ILE A 131 6.95 -1.34 4.89
CA ILE A 131 6.41 -0.97 6.21
C ILE A 131 7.48 -0.17 6.94
N GLY A 132 7.17 1.09 7.22
CA GLY A 132 8.10 2.05 7.82
C GLY A 132 7.99 3.44 7.17
N ASP A 133 8.11 4.48 7.99
CA ASP A 133 8.26 5.86 7.49
C ASP A 133 9.65 6.10 6.87
N GLU A 134 9.90 7.33 6.42
CA GLU A 134 11.15 7.72 5.78
C GLU A 134 12.37 7.74 6.71
N THR A 135 12.18 7.62 8.03
CA THR A 135 13.29 7.51 9.00
C THR A 135 13.75 6.06 9.21
N ILE A 136 12.87 5.10 8.88
CA ILE A 136 13.14 3.66 8.99
C ILE A 136 13.60 3.11 7.64
N ILE A 137 12.85 3.41 6.56
CA ILE A 137 13.21 3.03 5.19
C ILE A 137 13.25 4.29 4.33
N ASN A 138 14.45 4.81 4.14
CA ASN A 138 14.68 5.99 3.31
C ASN A 138 14.23 5.73 1.86
N PRO A 139 13.30 6.54 1.31
CA PRO A 139 12.87 6.41 -0.07
C PRO A 139 14.00 6.76 -1.04
N LEU A 140 13.92 6.24 -2.26
CA LEU A 140 14.79 6.67 -3.36
C LEU A 140 14.34 8.03 -3.90
N LEU A 141 15.17 8.71 -4.68
CA LEU A 141 14.93 10.09 -5.10
C LEU A 141 14.79 10.24 -6.62
N PHE A 142 13.67 10.81 -7.08
CA PHE A 142 13.52 11.32 -8.46
C PHE A 142 13.68 12.83 -8.48
N SER A 143 14.70 13.35 -9.15
CA SER A 143 14.97 14.80 -9.21
C SER A 143 14.98 15.48 -7.82
N GLY A 144 15.46 14.77 -6.79
CA GLY A 144 15.50 15.24 -5.40
C GLY A 144 14.21 15.07 -4.60
N ILE A 145 13.18 14.43 -5.17
CA ILE A 145 11.88 14.18 -4.52
C ILE A 145 11.78 12.68 -4.16
N PRO A 146 11.34 12.33 -2.93
CA PRO A 146 11.06 10.95 -2.54
C PRO A 146 10.15 10.19 -3.52
N CYS A 147 10.54 8.96 -3.87
CA CYS A 147 9.86 8.13 -4.85
C CYS A 147 10.17 6.63 -4.63
N ASP A 148 9.17 5.88 -4.18
CA ASP A 148 9.29 4.42 -3.95
C ASP A 148 9.24 3.61 -5.28
N ASP A 149 8.75 4.19 -6.37
CA ASP A 149 8.66 3.50 -7.68
C ASP A 149 10.04 3.07 -8.22
N TYR A 150 11.13 3.68 -7.74
CA TYR A 150 12.47 3.28 -8.13
C TYR A 150 12.92 1.93 -7.54
N TYR A 151 12.30 1.45 -6.46
CA TYR A 151 12.68 0.14 -5.90
C TYR A 151 12.40 -1.00 -6.87
N SER A 152 11.39 -0.85 -7.72
CA SER A 152 11.04 -1.84 -8.75
C SER A 152 11.36 -1.36 -10.17
N SER A 153 12.22 -0.34 -10.31
CA SER A 153 12.70 0.17 -11.60
C SER A 153 14.13 -0.28 -11.87
N VAL A 154 14.39 -0.79 -13.08
CA VAL A 154 15.73 -1.28 -13.50
C VAL A 154 16.79 -0.18 -13.48
N ASN A 155 16.41 1.04 -13.86
CA ASN A 155 17.32 2.19 -13.91
C ASN A 155 17.03 3.13 -12.75
N GLN A 156 17.85 3.10 -11.71
CA GLN A 156 17.82 4.06 -10.60
C GLN A 156 18.57 5.36 -10.94
N ASN A 157 18.41 5.86 -12.16
CA ASN A 157 18.97 7.16 -12.54
C ASN A 157 17.97 8.25 -12.17
N ASN A 158 18.32 9.08 -11.18
CA ASN A 158 17.47 10.14 -10.63
C ASN A 158 16.98 11.19 -11.66
N ASN A 159 17.47 11.16 -12.90
CA ASN A 159 17.05 12.04 -14.00
C ASN A 159 16.10 11.37 -15.01
N ILE A 160 15.88 10.06 -14.92
CA ILE A 160 14.97 9.31 -15.81
C ILE A 160 13.73 8.95 -15.00
N PRO A 161 12.51 9.29 -15.44
CA PRO A 161 11.29 8.91 -14.73
C PRO A 161 11.28 7.41 -14.37
N PRO A 162 10.86 7.03 -13.16
CA PRO A 162 10.80 5.64 -12.76
C PRO A 162 9.86 4.87 -13.69
N ASN A 163 10.19 3.60 -13.92
CA ASN A 163 9.37 2.66 -14.67
C ASN A 163 9.19 1.40 -13.81
N PRO A 164 8.35 1.49 -12.76
CA PRO A 164 8.18 0.42 -11.79
C PRO A 164 7.61 -0.82 -12.47
N LYS A 165 8.19 -1.98 -12.17
CA LYS A 165 7.72 -3.29 -12.64
C LYS A 165 6.86 -4.03 -11.61
N LEU A 166 6.72 -3.48 -10.40
CA LEU A 166 5.84 -3.97 -9.34
C LEU A 166 4.82 -2.90 -8.97
N THR A 167 3.67 -3.35 -8.45
CA THR A 167 2.76 -2.46 -7.73
C THR A 167 3.35 -2.21 -6.34
N THR A 168 3.83 -0.98 -6.11
CA THR A 168 4.49 -0.61 -4.86
C THR A 168 3.55 0.17 -3.95
N GLY A 169 3.53 -0.16 -2.66
CA GLY A 169 2.82 0.60 -1.63
C GLY A 169 3.66 0.73 -0.36
N ARG A 170 3.35 1.73 0.47
CA ARG A 170 4.01 1.95 1.76
C ARG A 170 2.98 2.17 2.88
N ILE A 171 3.17 1.49 4.00
CA ILE A 171 2.44 1.74 5.25
C ILE A 171 3.35 2.61 6.13
N LEU A 172 2.92 3.85 6.38
CA LEU A 172 3.67 4.86 7.14
C LEU A 172 3.44 4.67 8.65
N ILE A 173 4.30 3.87 9.28
CA ILE A 173 4.33 3.63 10.73
C ILE A 173 5.76 3.83 11.21
N ASN A 174 5.92 4.46 12.37
CA ASN A 174 7.22 4.64 13.01
C ASN A 174 7.30 4.15 14.46
N ASP A 175 6.16 3.75 15.01
CA ASP A 175 6.08 3.11 16.32
C ASP A 175 5.85 1.60 16.14
N PRO A 176 6.87 0.75 16.37
CA PRO A 176 6.74 -0.70 16.26
C PRO A 176 5.82 -1.32 17.32
N SER A 177 5.36 -0.55 18.31
CA SER A 177 4.33 -1.03 19.26
C SER A 177 2.89 -0.79 18.78
N SER A 178 2.69 0.02 17.75
CA SER A 178 1.35 0.41 17.28
C SER A 178 0.88 -0.45 16.11
N LEU A 179 -0.16 -1.26 16.33
CA LEU A 179 -0.83 -2.06 15.29
C LEU A 179 -2.07 -1.39 14.69
N ASN A 180 -2.36 -0.13 15.02
CA ASN A 180 -3.63 0.51 14.67
C ASN A 180 -3.92 0.50 13.16
N GLN A 181 -2.96 0.94 12.34
CA GLN A 181 -3.13 0.95 10.87
C GLN A 181 -3.25 -0.48 10.31
N ILE A 182 -2.49 -1.45 10.83
CA ILE A 182 -2.56 -2.85 10.41
C ILE A 182 -3.95 -3.42 10.74
N ASN A 183 -4.45 -3.20 11.95
CA ASN A 183 -5.77 -3.65 12.37
C ASN A 183 -6.88 -3.02 11.54
N GLN A 184 -6.77 -1.73 11.17
CA GLN A 184 -7.72 -1.08 10.27
C GLN A 184 -7.75 -1.76 8.89
N ILE A 185 -6.59 -2.08 8.31
CA ILE A 185 -6.50 -2.83 7.04
C ILE A 185 -7.13 -4.22 7.19
N LYS A 186 -6.76 -4.97 8.24
CA LYS A 186 -7.31 -6.31 8.50
C LYS A 186 -8.83 -6.26 8.63
N ASN A 187 -9.36 -5.32 9.39
CA ASN A 187 -10.79 -5.16 9.59
C ASN A 187 -11.50 -4.78 8.29
N TYR A 188 -10.93 -3.88 7.49
CA TYR A 188 -11.49 -3.50 6.20
C TYR A 188 -11.55 -4.69 5.21
N VAL A 189 -10.52 -5.54 5.21
CA VAL A 189 -10.43 -6.69 4.28
C VAL A 189 -11.29 -7.86 4.73
N LEU A 190 -11.21 -8.22 6.02
CA LEU A 190 -11.84 -9.44 6.55
C LEU A 190 -13.24 -9.18 7.08
N ASN A 191 -13.43 -8.10 7.84
CA ASN A 191 -14.65 -7.82 8.59
C ASN A 191 -15.22 -6.43 8.28
N PRO A 192 -15.47 -6.07 7.00
CA PRO A 192 -15.97 -4.74 6.67
C PRO A 192 -17.41 -4.57 7.13
N GLU A 193 -17.65 -3.59 8.01
CA GLU A 193 -18.99 -3.16 8.45
C GLU A 193 -19.94 -3.01 7.27
N ASP A 194 -21.13 -3.58 7.37
CA ASP A 194 -22.12 -3.45 6.30
C ASP A 194 -22.70 -2.05 6.24
N GLY A 195 -22.93 -1.59 5.01
CA GLY A 195 -23.54 -0.28 4.80
C GLY A 195 -23.37 0.24 3.40
N LYS A 196 -24.16 1.27 3.10
CA LYS A 196 -24.16 2.00 1.83
C LYS A 196 -22.80 2.65 1.54
N TRP A 197 -22.05 2.99 2.58
CA TRP A 197 -20.74 3.64 2.50
C TRP A 197 -19.78 2.93 1.53
N LYS A 198 -19.90 1.60 1.36
CA LYS A 198 -19.11 0.79 0.41
C LYS A 198 -19.27 1.29 -1.05
N SER A 199 -20.43 1.87 -1.40
CA SER A 199 -20.75 2.40 -2.73
C SER A 199 -20.80 3.93 -2.78
N ASP A 200 -20.57 4.61 -1.66
CA ASP A 200 -20.56 6.07 -1.58
C ASP A 200 -19.16 6.62 -1.87
N MET A 201 -19.09 7.63 -2.75
CA MET A 201 -17.85 8.32 -3.11
C MET A 201 -17.98 9.81 -2.81
N LEU A 202 -16.95 10.39 -2.18
CA LEU A 202 -16.77 11.83 -2.10
C LEU A 202 -15.83 12.29 -3.23
N LEU A 203 -16.33 13.16 -4.10
CA LEU A 203 -15.55 13.83 -5.13
C LEU A 203 -15.55 15.33 -4.84
N PHE A 204 -14.38 15.91 -4.58
CA PHE A 204 -14.28 17.34 -4.30
C PHE A 204 -13.09 17.99 -4.99
N CYS A 205 -13.16 19.29 -5.21
CA CYS A 205 -12.11 20.01 -5.92
C CYS A 205 -11.90 21.40 -5.36
N ASP A 206 -10.70 21.93 -5.54
CA ASP A 206 -10.35 23.30 -5.15
C ASP A 206 -11.07 24.34 -6.03
N ASP A 207 -11.05 25.59 -5.58
CA ASP A 207 -11.64 26.72 -6.28
C ASP A 207 -10.79 27.18 -7.49
N GLN A 208 -11.29 28.20 -8.20
CA GLN A 208 -10.67 28.76 -9.40
C GLN A 208 -9.70 29.92 -9.13
N PHE A 209 -9.29 30.15 -7.88
CA PHE A 209 -8.59 31.35 -7.44
C PHE A 209 -7.23 31.06 -6.84
N LYS A 210 -6.19 31.30 -7.65
CA LYS A 210 -4.81 31.29 -7.19
C LYS A 210 -4.05 32.54 -7.61
N SER A 211 -3.28 33.09 -6.66
CA SER A 211 -2.43 34.25 -6.92
C SER A 211 -1.47 33.98 -8.08
N GLY A 212 -1.42 34.88 -9.05
CA GLY A 212 -0.56 34.76 -10.23
C GLY A 212 -1.04 33.77 -11.30
N LYS A 213 -2.26 33.21 -11.18
CA LYS A 213 -2.87 32.32 -12.18
C LYS A 213 -4.19 32.88 -12.69
N THR A 214 -4.59 32.42 -13.88
CA THR A 214 -5.86 32.82 -14.50
C THR A 214 -6.96 31.83 -14.16
N ILE A 215 -8.21 32.28 -14.04
CA ILE A 215 -9.39 31.41 -13.85
C ILE A 215 -9.44 30.30 -14.92
N ARG A 216 -9.01 30.60 -16.15
CA ARG A 216 -8.96 29.62 -17.26
C ARG A 216 -8.04 28.44 -16.96
N GLN A 217 -6.96 28.65 -16.20
CA GLN A 217 -6.03 27.61 -15.77
C GLN A 217 -6.58 26.88 -14.53
N GLU A 218 -7.16 27.61 -13.58
CA GLU A 218 -7.59 27.00 -12.31
C GLU A 218 -8.87 26.16 -12.44
N LYS A 219 -9.75 26.45 -13.41
CA LYS A 219 -10.97 25.65 -13.64
C LYS A 219 -10.73 24.19 -14.05
N TRP A 220 -9.48 23.79 -14.30
CA TRP A 220 -9.14 22.40 -14.64
C TRP A 220 -9.47 21.44 -13.50
N HIS A 221 -9.45 21.89 -12.24
CA HIS A 221 -9.87 21.08 -11.10
C HIS A 221 -11.30 20.58 -11.25
N THR A 222 -12.23 21.50 -11.54
CA THR A 222 -13.65 21.18 -11.77
C THR A 222 -13.85 20.35 -13.04
N ILE A 223 -13.21 20.73 -14.15
CA ILE A 223 -13.35 20.01 -15.43
C ILE A 223 -12.91 18.54 -15.31
N HIS A 224 -11.78 18.29 -14.65
CA HIS A 224 -11.29 16.93 -14.47
C HIS A 224 -12.11 16.14 -13.45
N SER A 225 -12.63 16.81 -12.41
CA SER A 225 -13.58 16.18 -11.48
C SER A 225 -14.84 15.72 -12.22
N ASP A 226 -15.38 16.54 -13.12
CA ASP A 226 -16.54 16.16 -13.95
C ASP A 226 -16.26 14.95 -14.86
N VAL A 227 -15.03 14.77 -15.34
CA VAL A 227 -14.65 13.58 -16.10
C VAL A 227 -14.73 12.32 -15.23
N ILE A 228 -14.25 12.40 -13.98
CA ILE A 228 -14.33 11.30 -13.01
C ILE A 228 -15.79 11.00 -12.67
N TYR A 229 -16.56 12.03 -12.33
CA TYR A 229 -18.00 11.90 -12.04
C TYR A 229 -18.72 11.18 -13.18
N ASN A 230 -18.56 11.64 -14.42
CA ASN A 230 -19.24 11.03 -15.56
C ASN A 230 -18.82 9.58 -15.83
N SER A 231 -17.60 9.20 -15.44
CA SER A 231 -17.10 7.83 -15.59
C SER A 231 -17.67 6.88 -14.54
N LEU A 232 -18.01 7.38 -13.35
CA LEU A 232 -18.33 6.56 -12.19
C LEU A 232 -19.79 6.66 -11.70
N LYS A 233 -20.53 7.71 -12.07
CA LYS A 233 -21.90 8.01 -11.56
C LYS A 233 -22.95 6.92 -11.76
N ASN A 234 -22.71 5.97 -12.66
CA ASN A 234 -23.63 4.85 -12.89
C ASN A 234 -23.35 3.64 -11.98
N ASN A 235 -22.20 3.63 -11.29
CA ASN A 235 -21.73 2.52 -10.45
C ASN A 235 -21.60 2.91 -8.97
N LEU A 236 -21.52 4.20 -8.67
CA LEU A 236 -21.30 4.74 -7.33
C LEU A 236 -22.29 5.88 -7.04
N ASP A 237 -22.61 6.05 -5.76
CA ASP A 237 -23.35 7.19 -5.26
C ASP A 237 -22.36 8.32 -4.93
N ILE A 238 -22.27 9.29 -5.83
CA ILE A 238 -21.22 10.32 -5.76
C ILE A 238 -21.75 11.61 -5.14
N THR A 239 -21.16 12.03 -4.03
CA THR A 239 -21.33 13.37 -3.46
C THR A 239 -20.27 14.30 -4.03
N CYS A 240 -20.70 15.30 -4.81
CA CYS A 240 -19.81 16.31 -5.36
C CYS A 240 -19.78 17.57 -4.49
N LEU A 241 -18.58 18.00 -4.07
CA LEU A 241 -18.36 19.27 -3.37
C LEU A 241 -17.31 20.09 -4.12
N TYR A 242 -17.72 21.05 -4.94
CA TYR A 242 -16.78 21.83 -5.76
C TYR A 242 -16.51 23.19 -5.13
N GLY A 243 -15.23 23.51 -4.91
CA GLY A 243 -14.78 24.78 -4.32
C GLY A 243 -15.45 26.04 -4.90
N PRO A 244 -15.69 26.17 -6.22
CA PRO A 244 -16.39 27.32 -6.79
C PRO A 244 -17.82 27.54 -6.27
N ASP A 245 -18.47 26.51 -5.73
CA ASP A 245 -19.84 26.57 -5.19
C ASP A 245 -19.89 27.08 -3.73
N PHE A 246 -18.73 27.30 -3.11
CA PHE A 246 -18.62 27.76 -1.72
C PHE A 246 -18.06 29.17 -1.63
N GLU A 247 -18.61 29.95 -0.71
CA GLU A 247 -18.13 31.32 -0.48
C GLU A 247 -16.74 31.32 0.16
N ARG A 248 -15.88 32.21 -0.35
CA ARG A 248 -14.58 32.47 0.26
C ARG A 248 -14.73 33.52 1.35
N GLN A 249 -14.12 33.23 2.49
CA GLN A 249 -14.03 34.13 3.62
C GLN A 249 -12.60 34.67 3.72
N GLN A 250 -12.46 35.98 3.94
CA GLN A 250 -11.16 36.61 4.10
C GLN A 250 -10.63 36.34 5.52
N SER A 251 -9.45 35.74 5.63
CA SER A 251 -8.69 35.63 6.87
C SER A 251 -7.57 36.68 6.95
N ILE A 252 -6.82 36.68 8.05
CA ILE A 252 -5.72 37.65 8.31
C ILE A 252 -4.65 37.62 7.22
N SER A 253 -4.46 36.49 6.54
CA SER A 253 -3.37 36.33 5.55
C SER A 253 -3.79 35.67 4.24
N TRP A 254 -4.94 34.97 4.19
CA TRP A 254 -5.38 34.18 3.03
C TRP A 254 -6.91 34.14 2.92
N TYR A 255 -7.44 33.57 1.84
CA TYR A 255 -8.86 33.19 1.77
C TYR A 255 -9.04 31.77 2.29
N THR A 256 -10.15 31.52 2.97
CA THR A 256 -10.57 30.19 3.45
C THR A 256 -11.98 29.90 2.97
N GLN A 257 -12.39 28.63 2.98
CA GLN A 257 -13.76 28.21 2.70
C GLN A 257 -14.27 27.29 3.82
N PRO A 258 -14.58 27.82 5.03
CA PRO A 258 -14.94 27.00 6.19
C PRO A 258 -16.14 26.09 5.92
N ASP A 259 -17.19 26.61 5.28
CA ASP A 259 -18.37 25.82 4.92
C ASP A 259 -18.05 24.64 3.99
N PHE A 260 -17.06 24.80 3.10
CA PHE A 260 -16.59 23.71 2.24
C PHE A 260 -15.86 22.65 3.06
N THR A 261 -14.95 23.09 3.93
CA THR A 261 -14.20 22.21 4.84
C THR A 261 -15.14 21.41 5.75
N ASP A 262 -16.15 22.07 6.34
CA ASP A 262 -17.11 21.43 7.24
C ASP A 262 -17.92 20.35 6.50
N ARG A 263 -18.35 20.62 5.26
CA ARG A 263 -19.08 19.61 4.46
C ARG A 263 -18.20 18.43 4.05
N VAL A 264 -16.93 18.65 3.75
CA VAL A 264 -15.98 17.56 3.47
C VAL A 264 -15.85 16.67 4.71
N ILE A 265 -15.61 17.27 5.88
CA ILE A 265 -15.49 16.54 7.15
C ILE A 265 -16.77 15.78 7.49
N GLU A 266 -17.93 16.44 7.36
CA GLU A 266 -19.24 15.82 7.58
C GLU A 266 -19.47 14.61 6.65
N THR A 267 -19.15 14.76 5.37
CA THR A 267 -19.31 13.67 4.39
C THR A 267 -18.41 12.49 4.72
N ILE A 268 -17.15 12.74 5.10
CA ILE A 268 -16.22 11.68 5.51
C ILE A 268 -16.73 10.97 6.76
N ASN A 269 -17.18 11.72 7.77
CA ASN A 269 -17.69 11.15 9.03
C ASN A 269 -18.99 10.35 8.85
N ASN A 270 -19.79 10.68 7.83
CA ASN A 270 -20.99 9.92 7.47
C ASN A 270 -20.68 8.61 6.71
N GLY A 271 -19.42 8.40 6.32
CA GLY A 271 -18.94 7.17 5.69
C GLY A 271 -18.91 7.23 4.16
N VAL A 272 -17.73 7.02 3.59
CA VAL A 272 -17.48 6.87 2.14
C VAL A 272 -16.37 5.85 1.91
N SER A 273 -16.42 5.12 0.81
CA SER A 273 -15.38 4.14 0.45
C SER A 273 -14.28 4.73 -0.42
N ILE A 274 -14.62 5.76 -1.20
CA ILE A 274 -13.69 6.41 -2.12
C ILE A 274 -13.73 7.91 -1.91
N ILE A 275 -12.54 8.52 -1.79
CA ILE A 275 -12.35 9.96 -1.72
C ILE A 275 -11.44 10.35 -2.87
N ASN A 276 -11.85 11.32 -3.69
CA ASN A 276 -11.01 11.90 -4.72
C ASN A 276 -11.00 13.42 -4.61
N TYR A 277 -9.79 13.98 -4.63
CA TYR A 277 -9.54 15.41 -4.59
C TYR A 277 -8.71 15.85 -5.79
N ILE A 278 -9.12 16.93 -6.45
CA ILE A 278 -8.31 17.61 -7.47
C ILE A 278 -8.17 19.08 -7.08
N GLY A 279 -6.94 19.50 -6.81
CA GLY A 279 -6.70 20.86 -6.35
C GLY A 279 -5.26 21.09 -5.94
N HIS A 280 -5.06 22.15 -5.16
CA HIS A 280 -3.77 22.42 -4.55
C HIS A 280 -3.56 21.62 -3.27
N GLY A 281 -2.30 21.48 -2.88
CA GLY A 281 -1.95 20.90 -1.60
C GLY A 281 -0.57 21.36 -1.19
N THR A 282 -0.33 21.27 0.10
CA THR A 282 0.98 21.38 0.75
C THR A 282 1.29 20.03 1.40
N SER A 283 2.43 19.91 2.09
CA SER A 283 2.78 18.68 2.81
C SER A 283 1.84 18.33 3.96
N SER A 284 0.98 19.26 4.41
CA SER A 284 0.12 19.06 5.60
C SER A 284 -1.31 19.55 5.44
N LEU A 285 -1.66 20.19 4.31
CA LEU A 285 -2.97 20.78 4.06
C LEU A 285 -3.35 20.59 2.59
N LEU A 286 -4.60 20.22 2.35
CA LEU A 286 -5.25 20.26 1.02
C LEU A 286 -5.96 21.59 0.85
#